data_AF-A0A2K8KG94-F1
#
_entry.id   AF-A0A2K8KG94-F1
#
_cell.length_a   1.000
_cell.length_b   1.000
_cell.length_c   1.000
_cell.angle_alpha   90.00
_cell.angle_beta   90.00
_cell.angle_gamma   90.00
#
_symmetry.space_group_name_H-M   'P 1'
#
loop_
_entity.id
_entity.type
_entity.pdbx_description
1 polymer ?
#
loop_
_entity_poly.entity_id
_entity_poly.type
_entity_poly.pdbx_seq_one_letter_code
_entity_poly.pdbx_strand_id
1 'polypeptide(L)'
;MLTYQLNEFWDKFFIKYIESVCTFKKIDVNCAELEDYIVEKDYLDPNERNVYGEHTANVIDMLCYFQEIILTGVESKKHNGKWPYVNLEQFKNLYLKLDPQGTYVDFFDKNKYPEFKTNVAKTCEETENVEELFQLCEDLAYVYVDFHIIKPLGEFNFEYAWLVLQAPFIFKDFGILLFHDDYDASHLINFTLLLVEKCQATDKKEWLRLPEFGRICRGFETMSESWLLKQAVSG
;
A
#
# COMPACT_ATOMS: atom_id res chain seq x y z
N MET A 1 -21.60 -6.89 -0.66
CA MET A 1 -20.80 -7.92 0.06
C MET A 1 -19.37 -7.49 -0.16
N LEU A 2 -18.60 -7.17 0.88
CA LEU A 2 -17.26 -6.58 0.72
C LEU A 2 -16.40 -7.55 -0.10
N THR A 3 -16.11 -7.19 -1.35
CA THR A 3 -15.37 -8.00 -2.33
C THR A 3 -14.06 -8.56 -1.75
N TYR A 4 -13.50 -7.85 -0.78
CA TYR A 4 -12.28 -8.15 -0.02
C TYR A 4 -12.36 -9.36 0.93
N GLN A 5 -13.50 -10.04 1.02
CA GLN A 5 -13.61 -11.31 1.74
C GLN A 5 -13.42 -12.53 0.83
N LEU A 6 -13.34 -12.32 -0.49
CA LEU A 6 -13.13 -13.39 -1.46
C LEU A 6 -11.64 -13.69 -1.61
N ASN A 7 -11.26 -14.97 -1.61
CA ASN A 7 -9.86 -15.37 -1.82
C ASN A 7 -9.32 -14.86 -3.17
N GLU A 8 -10.14 -14.90 -4.21
CA GLU A 8 -9.79 -14.42 -5.55
C GLU A 8 -9.32 -12.95 -5.57
N PHE A 9 -9.92 -12.09 -4.71
CA PHE A 9 -9.46 -10.71 -4.58
C PHE A 9 -8.01 -10.68 -4.07
N TRP A 10 -7.71 -11.45 -3.03
CA TRP A 10 -6.40 -11.48 -2.40
C TRP A 10 -5.34 -12.10 -3.29
N ASP A 11 -5.68 -13.15 -4.04
CA ASP A 11 -4.77 -13.77 -5.00
C ASP A 11 -4.36 -12.76 -6.07
N LYS A 12 -5.33 -12.09 -6.69
CA LYS A 12 -5.09 -11.02 -7.68
C LYS A 12 -4.30 -9.85 -7.09
N PHE A 13 -4.61 -9.45 -5.86
CA PHE A 13 -3.89 -8.39 -5.15
C PHE A 13 -2.43 -8.77 -4.92
N PHE A 14 -2.18 -9.98 -4.43
CA PHE A 14 -0.84 -10.48 -4.12
C PHE A 14 0.01 -10.54 -5.39
N ILE A 15 -0.50 -11.18 -6.45
CA ILE A 15 0.21 -11.31 -7.72
C ILE A 15 0.61 -9.93 -8.24
N LYS A 16 -0.34 -9.01 -8.39
CA LYS A 16 -0.07 -7.69 -8.97
C LYS A 16 0.84 -6.83 -8.11
N TYR A 17 0.69 -6.90 -6.79
CA TYR A 17 1.55 -6.17 -5.88
C TYR A 17 2.99 -6.70 -5.93
N ILE A 18 3.17 -8.04 -5.90
CA ILE A 18 4.49 -8.68 -5.99
C ILE A 18 5.15 -8.39 -7.33
N GLU A 19 4.44 -8.52 -8.45
CA GLU A 19 4.93 -8.15 -9.78
C GLU A 19 5.49 -6.73 -9.78
N SER A 20 4.72 -5.79 -9.25
CA SER A 20 5.11 -4.38 -9.20
C SER A 20 6.37 -4.17 -8.34
N VAL A 21 6.45 -4.81 -7.16
CA VAL A 21 7.64 -4.75 -6.29
C VAL A 21 8.87 -5.36 -6.99
N CYS A 22 8.70 -6.51 -7.65
CA CYS A 22 9.77 -7.15 -8.41
C CYS A 22 10.28 -6.24 -9.53
N THR A 23 9.38 -5.62 -10.30
CA THR A 23 9.72 -4.62 -11.33
C THR A 23 10.53 -3.47 -10.73
N PHE A 24 10.14 -2.95 -9.57
CA PHE A 24 10.86 -1.85 -8.90
C PHE A 24 12.24 -2.24 -8.40
N LYS A 25 12.36 -3.44 -7.85
CA LYS A 25 13.61 -3.99 -7.32
C LYS A 25 14.47 -4.62 -8.40
N LYS A 26 13.97 -4.69 -9.65
CA LYS A 26 14.61 -5.36 -10.78
C LYS A 26 14.89 -6.83 -10.48
N ILE A 27 13.95 -7.48 -9.82
CA ILE A 27 13.93 -8.92 -9.55
C ILE A 27 13.22 -9.57 -10.73
N ASP A 28 13.91 -10.49 -11.40
CA ASP A 28 13.33 -11.24 -12.52
C ASP A 28 12.36 -12.30 -11.98
N VAL A 29 11.12 -12.26 -12.43
CA VAL A 29 10.06 -13.17 -12.00
C VAL A 29 9.22 -13.58 -13.20
N ASN A 30 8.91 -14.87 -13.31
CA ASN A 30 7.98 -15.38 -14.30
C ASN A 30 6.54 -15.18 -13.79
N CYS A 31 5.79 -14.25 -14.38
CA CYS A 31 4.43 -13.93 -13.96
C CYS A 31 3.49 -15.14 -13.93
N ALA A 32 3.62 -16.08 -14.87
CA ALA A 32 2.76 -17.27 -14.91
C ALA A 32 3.06 -18.22 -13.74
N GLU A 33 4.33 -18.47 -13.48
CA GLU A 33 4.74 -19.31 -12.34
C GLU A 33 4.43 -18.63 -11.00
N LEU A 34 4.48 -17.29 -10.94
CA LEU A 34 4.10 -16.54 -9.75
C LEU A 34 2.59 -16.64 -9.48
N GLU A 35 1.77 -16.57 -10.53
CA GLU A 35 0.32 -16.74 -10.42
C GLU A 35 -0.01 -18.13 -9.85
N ASP A 36 0.54 -19.20 -10.43
CA ASP A 36 0.34 -20.57 -9.93
C ASP A 36 0.78 -20.69 -8.46
N TYR A 37 1.99 -20.22 -8.14
CA TYR A 37 2.55 -20.25 -6.79
C TYR A 37 1.68 -19.54 -5.73
N ILE A 38 1.05 -18.41 -6.09
CA ILE A 38 0.17 -17.66 -5.17
C ILE A 38 -1.22 -18.29 -5.07
N VAL A 39 -1.77 -18.81 -6.16
CA VAL A 39 -3.10 -19.44 -6.21
C VAL A 39 -3.07 -20.80 -5.49
N GLU A 40 -2.05 -21.61 -5.72
CA GLU A 40 -1.87 -22.94 -5.12
C GLU A 40 -1.39 -22.88 -3.66
N LYS A 41 -0.95 -21.71 -3.19
CA LYS A 41 -0.48 -21.45 -1.82
C LYS A 41 0.83 -22.15 -1.48
N ASP A 42 1.66 -22.43 -2.47
CA ASP A 42 2.98 -23.06 -2.35
C ASP A 42 3.91 -22.29 -1.41
N TYR A 43 3.71 -20.97 -1.25
CA TYR A 43 4.44 -20.16 -0.26
C TYR A 43 4.23 -20.59 1.20
N LEU A 44 3.22 -21.41 1.48
CA LEU A 44 3.00 -22.03 2.79
C LEU A 44 3.84 -23.31 2.98
N ASP A 45 4.34 -23.93 1.91
CA ASP A 45 5.25 -25.07 2.00
C ASP A 45 6.67 -24.58 2.31
N PRO A 46 7.28 -25.00 3.43
CA PRO A 46 8.64 -24.62 3.79
C PRO A 46 9.71 -24.94 2.72
N ASN A 47 9.46 -25.93 1.86
CA ASN A 47 10.38 -26.33 0.80
C ASN A 47 10.31 -25.41 -0.44
N GLU A 48 9.17 -24.74 -0.64
CA GLU A 48 8.89 -23.95 -1.84
C GLU A 48 8.82 -22.44 -1.54
N ARG A 49 8.69 -22.06 -0.27
CA ARG A 49 8.60 -20.68 0.22
C ARG A 49 9.57 -19.67 -0.39
N ASN A 50 10.79 -20.11 -0.69
CA ASN A 50 11.89 -19.24 -1.11
C ASN A 50 12.28 -19.39 -2.58
N VAL A 51 11.42 -19.99 -3.42
CA VAL A 51 11.70 -20.19 -4.87
C VAL A 51 12.04 -18.87 -5.58
N TYR A 52 11.40 -17.77 -5.21
CA TYR A 52 11.65 -16.42 -5.74
C TYR A 52 12.63 -15.57 -4.90
N GLY A 53 13.35 -16.20 -3.97
CA GLY A 53 14.27 -15.54 -3.06
C GLY A 53 13.62 -14.95 -1.80
N GLU A 54 14.48 -14.63 -0.82
CA GLU A 54 14.07 -14.19 0.52
C GLU A 54 13.26 -12.89 0.51
N HIS A 55 13.61 -11.93 -0.35
CA HIS A 55 12.88 -10.66 -0.42
C HIS A 55 11.42 -10.86 -0.82
N THR A 56 11.17 -11.67 -1.85
CA THR A 56 9.82 -11.99 -2.32
C THR A 56 9.02 -12.74 -1.26
N ALA A 57 9.65 -13.70 -0.56
CA ALA A 57 9.03 -14.40 0.56
C ALA A 57 8.61 -13.44 1.69
N ASN A 58 9.47 -12.48 2.05
CA ASN A 58 9.17 -11.47 3.06
C ASN A 58 8.04 -10.52 2.61
N VAL A 59 7.96 -10.18 1.31
CA VAL A 59 6.84 -9.42 0.76
C VAL A 59 5.53 -10.21 0.90
N ILE A 60 5.54 -11.51 0.62
CA ILE A 60 4.35 -12.37 0.81
C ILE A 60 3.94 -12.42 2.28
N ASP A 61 4.89 -12.59 3.20
CA ASP A 61 4.60 -12.57 4.64
C ASP A 61 3.97 -11.24 5.09
N MET A 62 4.47 -10.12 4.55
CA MET A 62 3.93 -8.79 4.80
C MET A 62 2.49 -8.69 4.27
N LEU A 63 2.23 -9.19 3.06
CA LEU A 63 0.90 -9.19 2.46
C LEU A 63 -0.10 -10.08 3.21
N CYS A 64 0.32 -11.26 3.67
CA CYS A 64 -0.51 -12.12 4.52
C CYS A 64 -0.89 -11.42 5.83
N TYR A 65 0.07 -10.75 6.48
CA TYR A 65 -0.22 -9.99 7.70
C TYR A 65 -1.10 -8.77 7.44
N PHE A 66 -0.92 -8.10 6.29
CA PHE A 66 -1.81 -7.03 5.86
C PHE A 66 -3.24 -7.52 5.65
N GLN A 67 -3.42 -8.65 4.98
CA GLN A 67 -4.72 -9.30 4.81
C GLN A 67 -5.38 -9.58 6.17
N GLU A 68 -4.63 -10.10 7.15
CA GLU A 68 -5.12 -10.32 8.52
C GLU A 68 -5.62 -9.03 9.18
N ILE A 69 -4.86 -7.93 9.07
CA ILE A 69 -5.25 -6.61 9.58
C ILE A 69 -6.57 -6.15 8.94
N ILE A 70 -6.68 -6.26 7.62
CA ILE A 70 -7.87 -5.83 6.87
C ILE A 70 -9.09 -6.67 7.27
N LEU A 71 -8.97 -7.99 7.30
CA LEU A 71 -10.08 -8.90 7.63
C LEU A 71 -10.56 -8.68 9.07
N THR A 72 -9.63 -8.56 10.02
CA THR A 72 -9.94 -8.19 11.41
C THR A 72 -10.69 -6.85 11.47
N GLY A 73 -10.31 -5.90 10.62
CA GLY A 73 -10.97 -4.61 10.56
C GLY A 73 -12.37 -4.62 9.98
N VAL A 74 -12.59 -5.41 8.94
CA VAL A 74 -13.91 -5.67 8.37
C VAL A 74 -14.83 -6.30 9.42
N GLU A 75 -14.33 -7.27 10.19
CA GLU A 75 -15.08 -7.88 11.29
C GLU A 75 -15.38 -6.88 12.41
N SER A 76 -14.41 -6.07 12.83
CA SER A 76 -14.63 -5.00 13.82
C SER A 76 -15.68 -4.00 13.34
N LYS A 77 -15.67 -3.59 12.06
CA LYS A 77 -16.69 -2.68 11.51
C LYS A 77 -18.09 -3.30 11.58
N LYS A 78 -18.22 -4.59 11.26
CA LYS A 78 -19.49 -5.34 11.34
C LYS A 78 -20.03 -5.43 12.76
N HIS A 79 -19.16 -5.63 13.76
CA HIS A 79 -19.58 -5.83 15.15
C HIS A 79 -19.71 -4.52 15.95
N ASN A 80 -18.79 -3.58 15.77
CA ASN A 80 -18.66 -2.37 16.59
C ASN A 80 -19.05 -1.08 15.85
N GLY A 81 -19.38 -1.17 14.55
CA GLY A 81 -19.78 -0.03 13.73
C GLY A 81 -18.64 0.93 13.37
N LYS A 82 -17.38 0.63 13.75
CA LYS A 82 -16.19 1.45 13.49
C LYS A 82 -15.08 0.63 12.86
N TRP A 83 -14.37 1.24 11.91
CA TRP A 83 -13.14 0.65 11.38
C TRP A 83 -12.09 0.61 12.49
N PRO A 84 -11.26 -0.44 12.57
CA PRO A 84 -10.23 -0.48 13.60
C PRO A 84 -9.21 0.62 13.31
N TYR A 85 -8.72 1.22 14.39
CA TYR A 85 -7.53 2.02 14.30
C TYR A 85 -6.32 1.08 14.10
N VAL A 86 -5.66 1.14 12.93
CA VAL A 86 -4.40 0.44 12.73
C VAL A 86 -3.34 1.14 13.58
N ASN A 87 -2.93 0.49 14.66
CA ASN A 87 -2.01 1.11 15.60
C ASN A 87 -0.55 0.99 15.13
N LEU A 88 0.32 1.77 15.76
CA LEU A 88 1.75 1.83 15.41
C LEU A 88 2.46 0.47 15.55
N GLU A 89 2.02 -0.39 16.46
CA GLU A 89 2.59 -1.73 16.62
C GLU A 89 2.20 -2.65 15.46
N GLN A 90 0.98 -2.54 14.93
CA GLN A 90 0.58 -3.26 13.72
C GLN A 90 1.40 -2.82 12.51
N PHE A 91 1.63 -1.52 12.34
CA PHE A 91 2.52 -1.01 11.29
C PHE A 91 3.97 -1.51 11.46
N LYS A 92 4.48 -1.50 12.69
CA LYS A 92 5.80 -2.05 12.99
C LYS A 92 5.89 -3.54 12.67
N ASN A 93 4.88 -4.33 13.06
CA ASN A 93 4.84 -5.76 12.78
C ASN A 93 4.75 -6.05 11.29
N LEU A 94 3.98 -5.24 10.55
CA LEU A 94 3.92 -5.30 9.09
C LEU A 94 5.31 -5.07 8.47
N TYR A 95 6.02 -4.04 8.93
CA TYR A 95 7.39 -3.78 8.49
C TYR A 95 8.35 -4.93 8.83
N LEU A 96 8.24 -5.51 10.02
CA LEU A 96 9.08 -6.64 10.45
C LEU A 96 8.81 -7.93 9.66
N LYS A 97 7.70 -8.03 8.93
CA LYS A 97 7.51 -9.10 7.94
C LYS A 97 8.36 -8.88 6.68
N LEU A 98 8.45 -7.63 6.24
CA LEU A 98 9.25 -7.23 5.08
C LEU A 98 10.76 -7.26 5.38
N ASP A 99 11.14 -6.79 6.57
CA ASP A 99 12.53 -6.77 7.05
C ASP A 99 12.62 -7.38 8.47
N PRO A 100 12.78 -8.71 8.58
CA PRO A 100 12.88 -9.41 9.86
C PRO A 100 14.07 -8.99 10.73
N GLN A 101 15.11 -8.39 10.14
CA GLN A 101 16.26 -7.87 10.88
C GLN A 101 15.95 -6.54 11.57
N GLY A 102 14.90 -5.85 11.15
CA GLY A 102 14.46 -4.60 11.75
C GLY A 102 15.45 -3.45 11.53
N THR A 103 16.08 -3.36 10.36
CA THR A 103 17.11 -2.36 10.00
C THR A 103 16.69 -0.92 10.33
N TYR A 104 15.41 -0.61 10.16
CA TYR A 104 14.79 0.70 10.38
C TYR A 104 13.69 0.66 11.46
N VAL A 105 13.69 -0.35 12.34
CA VAL A 105 12.63 -0.56 13.35
C VAL A 105 12.46 0.63 14.29
N ASP A 106 13.53 1.38 14.53
CA ASP A 106 13.49 2.58 15.37
C ASP A 106 12.53 3.65 14.85
N PHE A 107 12.22 3.67 13.55
CA PHE A 107 11.20 4.57 13.00
C PHE A 107 9.89 4.46 13.78
N PHE A 108 9.56 3.28 14.31
CA PHE A 108 8.33 3.03 15.06
C PHE A 108 8.40 3.49 16.53
N ASP A 109 9.53 4.00 17.03
CA ASP A 109 9.60 4.65 18.35
C ASP A 109 8.76 5.94 18.35
N LYS A 110 7.82 6.08 19.30
CA LYS A 110 6.91 7.23 19.45
C LYS A 110 7.63 8.59 19.42
N ASN A 111 8.90 8.64 19.81
CA ASN A 111 9.68 9.88 19.82
C ASN A 111 10.25 10.29 18.45
N LYS A 112 10.34 9.36 17.47
CA LYS A 112 10.80 9.68 16.11
C LYS A 112 9.63 10.14 15.23
N TYR A 113 9.78 11.29 14.59
CA TYR A 113 8.82 11.94 13.68
C TYR A 113 7.38 12.04 14.25
N PRO A 114 7.19 12.64 15.44
CA PRO A 114 5.88 12.68 16.11
C PRO A 114 4.81 13.40 15.28
N GLU A 115 5.20 14.45 14.55
CA GLU A 115 4.28 15.20 13.67
C GLU A 115 3.78 14.34 12.52
N PHE A 116 4.69 13.64 11.81
CA PHE A 116 4.32 12.72 10.74
C PHE A 116 3.35 11.64 11.23
N LYS A 117 3.66 11.00 12.36
CA LYS A 117 2.81 9.94 12.94
C LYS A 117 1.44 10.47 13.37
N THR A 118 1.40 11.68 13.91
CA THR A 118 0.14 12.35 14.26
C THR A 118 -0.68 12.62 13.00
N ASN A 119 -0.05 13.07 11.91
CA ASN A 119 -0.73 13.29 10.64
C ASN A 119 -1.26 11.98 10.05
N VAL A 120 -0.49 10.90 10.05
CA VAL A 120 -0.96 9.57 9.61
C VAL A 120 -2.16 9.12 10.44
N ALA A 121 -2.06 9.19 11.77
CA ALA A 121 -3.14 8.80 12.68
C ALA A 121 -4.41 9.60 12.40
N LYS A 122 -4.27 10.92 12.24
CA LYS A 122 -5.36 11.83 11.91
C LYS A 122 -5.99 11.49 10.57
N THR A 123 -5.20 11.29 9.51
CA THR A 123 -5.70 10.88 8.19
C THR A 123 -6.46 9.55 8.26
N CYS A 124 -5.95 8.57 9.02
CA CYS A 124 -6.66 7.30 9.23
C CYS A 124 -7.99 7.47 9.98
N GLU A 125 -8.05 8.34 10.99
CA GLU A 125 -9.29 8.66 11.70
C GLU A 125 -10.29 9.39 10.81
N GLU A 126 -9.81 10.36 10.01
CA GLU A 126 -10.64 11.16 9.12
C GLU A 126 -11.15 10.37 7.91
N THR A 127 -10.42 9.35 7.47
CA THR A 127 -10.80 8.43 6.38
C THR A 127 -12.21 7.88 6.56
N GLU A 128 -12.65 7.60 7.80
CA GLU A 128 -14.00 7.09 8.05
C GLU A 128 -15.10 8.04 7.53
N ASN A 129 -14.86 9.36 7.61
CA ASN A 129 -15.81 10.41 7.23
C ASN A 129 -15.69 10.86 5.77
N VAL A 130 -14.67 10.41 5.03
CA VAL A 130 -14.48 10.81 3.62
C VAL A 130 -15.46 10.05 2.73
N GLU A 131 -16.35 10.73 2.02
CA GLU A 131 -17.32 10.08 1.11
C GLU A 131 -16.84 10.07 -0.36
N GLU A 132 -16.04 11.06 -0.75
CA GLU A 132 -15.59 11.22 -2.13
C GLU A 132 -14.19 10.62 -2.34
N LEU A 133 -14.04 9.81 -3.39
CA LEU A 133 -12.77 9.16 -3.75
C LEU A 133 -11.64 10.18 -3.94
N PHE A 134 -11.91 11.30 -4.61
CA PHE A 134 -10.88 12.31 -4.88
C PHE A 134 -10.38 12.98 -3.59
N GLN A 135 -11.28 13.28 -2.64
CA GLN A 135 -10.90 13.82 -1.33
C GLN A 135 -9.99 12.83 -0.58
N LEU A 136 -10.31 11.53 -0.62
CA LEU A 136 -9.45 10.50 -0.03
C LEU A 136 -8.07 10.49 -0.70
N CYS A 137 -8.02 10.59 -2.02
CA CYS A 137 -6.78 10.62 -2.78
C CYS A 137 -5.91 11.84 -2.40
N GLU A 138 -6.51 13.01 -2.19
CA GLU A 138 -5.78 14.20 -1.73
C GLU A 138 -5.20 14.01 -0.33
N ASP A 139 -6.01 13.55 0.63
CA ASP A 139 -5.58 13.35 2.02
C ASP A 139 -4.44 12.33 2.12
N LEU A 140 -4.53 11.24 1.34
CA LEU A 140 -3.51 10.21 1.28
C LEU A 140 -2.26 10.63 0.50
N ALA A 141 -2.40 11.49 -0.53
CA ALA A 141 -1.24 12.02 -1.26
C ALA A 141 -0.34 12.86 -0.34
N TYR A 142 -0.89 13.64 0.59
CA TYR A 142 -0.10 14.36 1.57
C TYR A 142 0.74 13.42 2.44
N VAL A 143 0.12 12.36 2.97
CA VAL A 143 0.80 11.37 3.82
C VAL A 143 1.87 10.61 3.02
N TYR A 144 1.54 10.22 1.80
CA TYR A 144 2.46 9.51 0.90
C TYR A 144 3.70 10.34 0.57
N VAL A 145 3.51 11.61 0.18
CA VAL A 145 4.63 12.51 -0.15
C VAL A 145 5.47 12.80 1.09
N ASP A 146 4.86 13.09 2.24
CA ASP A 146 5.59 13.27 3.51
C ASP A 146 6.47 12.04 3.82
N PHE A 147 5.91 10.84 3.68
CA PHE A 147 6.64 9.59 3.96
C PHE A 147 7.83 9.40 3.01
N HIS A 148 7.69 9.79 1.74
CA HIS A 148 8.79 9.74 0.78
C HIS A 148 9.84 10.84 0.97
N ILE A 149 9.45 12.01 1.49
CA ILE A 149 10.39 13.08 1.88
C ILE A 149 11.26 12.62 3.05
N ILE A 150 10.64 12.03 4.08
CA ILE A 150 11.35 11.58 5.30
C ILE A 150 12.17 10.32 5.01
N LYS A 151 11.68 9.46 4.11
CA LYS A 151 12.26 8.16 3.75
C LYS A 151 12.65 7.30 4.97
N PRO A 152 11.74 7.08 5.94
CA PRO A 152 12.11 6.48 7.21
C PRO A 152 12.55 5.02 7.13
N LEU A 153 12.14 4.28 6.09
CA LEU A 153 12.42 2.86 5.92
C LEU A 153 13.45 2.57 4.83
N GLY A 154 14.25 3.57 4.45
CA GLY A 154 15.38 3.41 3.54
C GLY A 154 14.98 2.79 2.19
N GLU A 155 15.49 1.59 1.92
CA GLU A 155 15.20 0.87 0.67
C GLU A 155 13.78 0.29 0.61
N PHE A 156 13.14 0.07 1.76
CA PHE A 156 11.79 -0.51 1.86
C PHE A 156 10.67 0.52 1.74
N ASN A 157 11.04 1.80 1.59
CA ASN A 157 10.13 2.91 1.74
C ASN A 157 8.99 2.90 0.71
N PHE A 158 9.25 2.47 -0.52
CA PHE A 158 8.26 2.54 -1.59
C PHE A 158 7.21 1.46 -1.45
N GLU A 159 7.63 0.20 -1.40
CA GLU A 159 6.73 -0.93 -1.21
C GLU A 159 5.92 -0.76 0.08
N TYR A 160 6.55 -0.41 1.19
CA TYR A 160 5.85 -0.26 2.46
C TYR A 160 4.82 0.87 2.42
N ALA A 161 5.18 2.05 1.91
CA ALA A 161 4.23 3.17 1.79
C ALA A 161 3.04 2.81 0.91
N TRP A 162 3.33 2.18 -0.24
CA TRP A 162 2.33 1.84 -1.22
C TRP A 162 1.37 0.75 -0.73
N LEU A 163 1.83 -0.20 0.09
CA LEU A 163 0.95 -1.18 0.75
C LEU A 163 0.03 -0.52 1.77
N VAL A 164 0.60 0.33 2.64
CA VAL A 164 -0.17 1.00 3.70
C VAL A 164 -1.27 1.90 3.09
N LEU A 165 -0.99 2.51 1.95
CA LEU A 165 -1.98 3.30 1.20
C LEU A 165 -3.21 2.50 0.76
N GLN A 166 -3.12 1.17 0.60
CA GLN A 166 -4.25 0.35 0.13
C GLN A 166 -5.37 0.25 1.17
N ALA A 167 -5.02 0.28 2.46
CA ALA A 167 -5.97 0.01 3.54
C ALA A 167 -7.18 0.98 3.56
N PRO A 168 -6.98 2.31 3.49
CA PRO A 168 -8.07 3.26 3.34
C PRO A 168 -9.01 2.98 2.16
N PHE A 169 -8.49 2.64 0.97
CA PHE A 169 -9.33 2.33 -0.19
C PHE A 169 -10.19 1.08 0.07
N ILE A 170 -9.57 0.02 0.60
CA ILE A 170 -10.26 -1.23 0.95
C ILE A 170 -11.36 -0.99 2.00
N PHE A 171 -11.07 -0.24 3.06
CA PHE A 171 -12.05 0.08 4.11
C PHE A 171 -13.18 0.98 3.61
N LYS A 172 -12.96 1.76 2.55
CA LYS A 172 -13.99 2.60 1.94
C LYS A 172 -14.71 1.95 0.78
N ASP A 173 -14.41 0.68 0.49
CA ASP A 173 -14.94 -0.06 -0.65
C ASP A 173 -14.66 0.63 -2.00
N PHE A 174 -13.55 1.37 -2.06
CA PHE A 174 -12.99 1.91 -3.30
C PHE A 174 -12.02 0.91 -3.92
N GLY A 175 -11.75 1.06 -5.21
CA GLY A 175 -10.74 0.23 -5.86
C GLY A 175 -9.35 0.46 -5.29
N ILE A 176 -8.56 -0.61 -5.27
CA ILE A 176 -7.17 -0.56 -4.81
C ILE A 176 -6.26 0.10 -5.85
N LEU A 177 -5.11 0.57 -5.38
CA LEU A 177 -4.11 1.27 -6.18
C LEU A 177 -3.10 0.28 -6.73
N LEU A 178 -3.47 -0.50 -7.74
CA LEU A 178 -2.56 -1.42 -8.42
C LEU A 178 -2.23 -0.95 -9.83
N PHE A 179 -0.98 -1.15 -10.23
CA PHE A 179 -0.55 -0.89 -11.60
C PHE A 179 -1.13 -1.92 -12.57
N HIS A 180 -1.34 -1.50 -13.81
CA HIS A 180 -1.80 -2.40 -14.87
C HIS A 180 -0.65 -3.07 -15.60
N ASP A 181 0.48 -2.38 -15.71
CA ASP A 181 1.71 -2.88 -16.30
C ASP A 181 2.96 -2.22 -15.67
N ASP A 182 4.13 -2.73 -16.06
CA ASP A 182 5.43 -2.25 -15.59
C ASP A 182 5.72 -0.79 -15.99
N TYR A 183 5.11 -0.31 -17.07
CA TYR A 183 5.29 1.06 -17.55
C TYR A 183 4.57 2.04 -16.62
N ASP A 184 3.33 1.76 -16.24
CA ASP A 184 2.57 2.54 -15.27
C ASP A 184 3.30 2.60 -13.92
N ALA A 185 3.82 1.45 -13.48
CA ALA A 185 4.57 1.30 -12.25
C ALA A 185 5.83 2.18 -12.27
N SER A 186 6.65 2.06 -13.31
CA SER A 186 7.88 2.84 -13.49
C SER A 186 7.61 4.35 -13.62
N HIS A 187 6.53 4.71 -14.32
CA HIS A 187 6.14 6.10 -14.51
C HIS A 187 5.71 6.75 -13.19
N LEU A 188 4.90 6.08 -12.36
CA LEU A 188 4.49 6.62 -11.07
C LEU A 188 5.66 6.80 -10.11
N ILE A 189 6.65 5.91 -10.11
CA ILE A 189 7.88 6.08 -9.31
C ILE A 189 8.61 7.36 -9.71
N ASN A 190 8.94 7.50 -11.00
CA ASN A 190 9.67 8.66 -11.49
C ASN A 190 8.91 9.95 -11.18
N PHE A 191 7.58 9.88 -11.28
CA PHE A 191 6.71 10.99 -10.96
C PHE A 191 6.65 11.31 -9.47
N THR A 192 6.63 10.30 -8.60
CA THR A 192 6.71 10.44 -7.14
C THR A 192 8.03 11.11 -6.75
N LEU A 193 9.15 10.67 -7.34
CA LEU A 193 10.46 11.26 -7.08
C LEU A 193 10.51 12.74 -7.46
N LEU A 194 9.95 13.11 -8.62
CA LEU A 194 9.83 14.50 -9.06
C LEU A 194 8.93 15.32 -8.12
N LEU A 195 7.79 14.77 -7.70
CA LEU A 195 6.88 15.45 -6.79
C LEU A 195 7.55 15.71 -5.44
N VAL A 196 8.24 14.71 -4.89
CA VAL A 196 9.00 14.82 -3.62
C VAL A 196 10.00 15.97 -3.68
N GLU A 197 10.79 16.07 -4.76
CA GLU A 197 11.75 17.16 -4.95
C GLU A 197 11.05 18.55 -4.92
N LYS A 198 9.93 18.69 -5.64
CA LYS A 198 9.18 19.95 -5.67
C LYS A 198 8.54 20.29 -4.33
N CYS A 199 7.99 19.30 -3.65
CA CYS A 199 7.37 19.46 -2.33
C CYS A 199 8.39 19.82 -1.26
N GLN A 200 9.63 19.33 -1.33
CA GLN A 200 10.72 19.76 -0.43
C GLN A 200 11.07 21.24 -0.60
N ALA A 201 10.90 21.80 -1.79
CA ALA A 201 11.16 23.21 -2.09
C ALA A 201 9.95 24.13 -1.86
N THR A 202 8.81 23.59 -1.42
CA THR A 202 7.53 24.31 -1.35
C THR A 202 6.89 24.14 0.04
N ASP A 203 6.30 25.19 0.60
CA ASP A 203 5.55 25.08 1.85
C ASP A 203 4.42 24.04 1.71
N LYS A 204 4.23 23.20 2.72
CA LYS A 204 3.22 22.12 2.70
C LYS A 204 1.81 22.63 2.39
N LYS A 205 1.45 23.84 2.82
CA LYS A 205 0.13 24.44 2.55
C LYS A 205 -0.09 24.77 1.08
N GLU A 206 0.98 24.82 0.30
CA GLU A 206 1.00 25.19 -1.11
C GLU A 206 1.12 23.97 -2.03
N TRP A 207 1.26 22.76 -1.48
CA TRP A 207 1.44 21.54 -2.28
C TRP A 207 0.29 21.26 -3.24
N LEU A 208 -0.97 21.49 -2.83
CA LEU A 208 -2.13 21.35 -3.73
C LEU A 208 -2.09 22.28 -4.96
N ARG A 209 -1.28 23.35 -4.92
CA ARG A 209 -1.09 24.25 -6.07
C ARG A 209 -0.04 23.73 -7.05
N LEU A 210 0.75 22.72 -6.66
CA LEU A 210 1.70 22.07 -7.55
C LEU A 210 0.92 21.18 -8.54
N PRO A 211 1.09 21.38 -9.86
CA PRO A 211 0.46 20.51 -10.86
C PRO A 211 0.79 19.04 -10.65
N GLU A 212 2.00 18.75 -10.15
CA GLU A 212 2.43 17.39 -9.90
C GLU A 212 1.65 16.71 -8.78
N PHE A 213 1.29 17.46 -7.74
CA PHE A 213 0.51 16.94 -6.63
C PHE A 213 -0.88 16.53 -7.11
N GLY A 214 -1.56 17.43 -7.84
CA GLY A 214 -2.87 17.13 -8.43
C GLY A 214 -2.85 15.93 -9.38
N ARG A 215 -1.75 15.72 -10.11
CA ARG A 215 -1.58 14.55 -10.98
C ARG A 215 -1.36 13.25 -10.21
N ILE A 216 -0.71 13.27 -9.04
CA ILE A 216 -0.68 12.09 -8.15
C ILE A 216 -2.08 11.77 -7.63
N CYS A 217 -2.83 12.77 -7.15
CA CYS A 217 -4.20 12.55 -6.68
C CYS A 217 -5.09 11.93 -7.77
N ARG A 218 -5.04 12.48 -8.99
CA ARG A 218 -5.75 11.93 -10.16
C ARG A 218 -5.26 10.54 -10.55
N GLY A 219 -3.96 10.28 -10.40
CA GLY A 219 -3.38 8.94 -10.63
C GLY A 219 -3.97 7.90 -9.68
N PHE A 220 -4.06 8.23 -8.38
CA PHE A 220 -4.69 7.37 -7.38
C PHE A 220 -6.17 7.13 -7.69
N GLU A 221 -6.91 8.18 -8.01
CA GLU A 221 -8.33 8.09 -8.40
C GLU A 221 -8.49 7.18 -9.63
N THR A 222 -7.72 7.40 -10.69
CA THR A 222 -7.80 6.63 -11.94
C THR A 222 -7.49 5.14 -11.71
N MET A 223 -6.49 4.82 -10.89
CA MET A 223 -6.15 3.43 -10.57
C MET A 223 -7.29 2.73 -9.81
N SER A 224 -7.87 3.41 -8.81
CA SER A 224 -9.02 2.92 -8.04
C SER A 224 -10.24 2.66 -8.94
N GLU A 225 -10.63 3.63 -9.77
CA GLU A 225 -11.76 3.48 -10.69
C GLU A 225 -11.55 2.34 -11.70
N SER A 226 -10.34 2.27 -12.28
CA SER A 226 -10.00 1.25 -13.27
C SER A 226 -10.02 -0.15 -12.69
N TRP A 227 -9.66 -0.31 -11.42
CA TRP A 227 -9.77 -1.58 -10.71
C TRP A 227 -11.23 -2.05 -10.61
N LEU A 228 -12.13 -1.17 -10.17
CA LEU A 228 -13.55 -1.50 -10.03
C LEU A 228 -14.20 -1.85 -11.38
N LEU A 229 -13.86 -1.11 -12.44
CA LEU A 229 -14.35 -1.39 -13.79
C LEU A 229 -13.95 -2.79 -14.28
N LYS A 230 -12.71 -3.22 -14.03
CA LYS A 230 -12.24 -4.55 -14.44
C LYS A 230 -12.97 -5.68 -13.71
N GLN A 231 -13.27 -5.50 -12.42
CA GLN A 231 -14.06 -6.46 -11.67
C GLN A 231 -15.49 -6.59 -12.24
N ALA A 232 -16.10 -5.47 -12.64
CA ALA A 232 -17.45 -5.48 -13.22
C ALA A 232 -17.54 -6.16 -14.60
N VAL A 233 -16.43 -6.23 -15.35
CA VAL A 233 -16.38 -6.89 -16.67
C VAL A 233 -16.03 -8.37 -16.57
N SER A 234 -15.40 -8.80 -15.47
CA SER A 234 -14.90 -10.16 -15.29
C SER A 234 -15.81 -11.05 -14.44
N GLY A 235 -16.88 -10.50 -13.85
CA GLY A 235 -17.90 -11.21 -13.06
C GLY A 235 -19.20 -11.39 -13.84
#